data_AF-A0A8J3LEG4-F1
#
_entry.id   AF-A0A8J3LEG4-F1
#
_cell.length_a   1.000
_cell.length_b   1.000
_cell.length_c   1.000
_cell.angle_alpha   90.00
_cell.angle_beta   90.00
_cell.angle_gamma   90.00
#
_symmetry.space_group_name_H-M   'P 1'
#
loop_
_entity.id
_entity.type
_entity.pdbx_description
1 polymer ?
#
loop_
_entity_poly.entity_id
_entity_poly.type
_entity_poly.pdbx_seq_one_letter_code
_entity_poly.pdbx_strand_id
1 'polypeptide(L)'
;MTRQLFDEVIGEVPAPAVDVDRIIRRERRGAAARRFGLASTGGLALLAVGALVLGQGLAGAPTPTTVPATSDATPAVTDGFRLVYATPEEAAQSARRISAELDRAVLAAAPDRQWLFFPSAPGDPQQPDGKPPVVRFVDKPVANGEELQLFAGRSGIASGGRKGSLSLYVAPHAVGGPPVPVTTRRDESAPGGVYLSHTVSVMLADGRVLVVAVHNRSYTRKLAPAFQEETPLSVAQLQAIADAVAAKVLA
;
A
#
# COMPACT_ATOMS: atom_id res chain seq x y z
N MET A 1 -32.35 29.47 -45.55
CA MET A 1 -33.22 29.81 -44.40
C MET A 1 -33.30 28.60 -43.47
N THR A 2 -32.24 28.29 -42.70
CA THR A 2 -32.13 27.03 -41.93
C THR A 2 -31.25 27.14 -40.67
N ARG A 3 -31.02 28.36 -40.14
CA ARG A 3 -30.18 28.59 -38.95
C ARG A 3 -30.92 29.11 -37.71
N GLN A 4 -32.25 29.22 -37.74
CA GLN A 4 -33.04 29.82 -36.64
C GLN A 4 -33.75 28.82 -35.72
N LEU A 5 -33.64 27.50 -35.93
CA LEU A 5 -34.41 26.51 -35.15
C LEU A 5 -33.61 25.81 -34.02
N PHE A 6 -32.34 26.15 -33.79
CA PHE A 6 -31.54 25.50 -32.74
C PHE A 6 -31.25 26.37 -31.51
N ASP A 7 -31.64 27.66 -31.51
CA ASP A 7 -31.38 28.56 -30.37
C ASP A 7 -32.50 28.60 -29.33
N GLU A 8 -33.66 27.97 -29.58
CA GLU A 8 -34.82 28.05 -28.67
C GLU A 8 -34.99 26.84 -27.73
N VAL A 9 -34.06 25.86 -27.75
CA VAL A 9 -34.14 24.61 -26.96
C VAL A 9 -32.97 24.48 -25.99
N ILE A 10 -32.47 25.59 -25.45
CA ILE A 10 -31.61 25.55 -24.27
C ILE A 10 -32.18 26.55 -23.26
N GLY A 11 -33.02 26.03 -22.36
CA GLY A 11 -33.56 26.79 -21.24
C GLY A 11 -32.44 27.40 -20.40
N GLU A 12 -32.76 28.51 -19.72
CA GLU A 12 -31.82 29.24 -18.85
C GLU A 12 -31.07 28.28 -17.93
N VAL A 13 -29.73 28.36 -17.98
CA VAL A 13 -28.85 27.62 -17.09
C VAL A 13 -29.12 28.10 -15.67
N PRO A 14 -29.60 27.25 -14.76
CA PRO A 14 -29.87 27.67 -13.39
C PRO A 14 -28.58 28.14 -12.74
N ALA A 15 -28.66 29.24 -12.00
CA ALA A 15 -27.53 29.79 -11.26
C ALA A 15 -26.89 28.69 -10.39
N PRO A 16 -25.56 28.53 -10.40
CA PRO A 16 -24.90 27.49 -9.64
C PRO A 16 -25.18 27.68 -8.14
N ALA A 17 -25.93 26.76 -7.55
CA ALA A 17 -26.32 26.77 -6.13
C ALA A 17 -25.16 26.51 -5.16
N VAL A 18 -23.94 26.30 -5.67
CA VAL A 18 -22.78 25.90 -4.89
C VAL A 18 -21.76 27.03 -4.88
N ASP A 19 -21.70 27.72 -3.74
CA ASP A 19 -20.68 28.72 -3.44
C ASP A 19 -19.33 28.01 -3.15
N VAL A 20 -18.57 27.79 -4.22
CA VAL A 20 -17.25 27.14 -4.18
C VAL A 20 -16.28 27.94 -3.31
N ASP A 21 -16.37 29.27 -3.30
CA ASP A 21 -15.48 30.15 -2.53
C ASP A 21 -15.69 29.99 -1.02
N ARG A 22 -16.93 29.77 -0.58
CA ARG A 22 -17.25 29.47 0.82
C ARG A 22 -16.68 28.11 1.24
N ILE A 23 -16.69 27.11 0.37
CA ILE A 23 -16.11 25.79 0.64
C ILE A 23 -14.58 25.91 0.79
N ILE A 24 -13.91 26.59 -0.14
CA ILE A 24 -12.45 26.79 -0.10
C ILE A 24 -12.04 27.57 1.16
N ARG A 25 -12.78 28.63 1.53
CA ARG A 25 -12.50 29.38 2.77
C ARG A 25 -12.68 28.54 4.03
N ARG A 26 -13.65 27.63 4.08
CA ARG A 26 -13.89 26.75 5.23
C ARG A 26 -12.74 25.74 5.40
N GLU A 27 -12.29 25.12 4.31
CA GLU A 27 -11.16 24.19 4.35
C GLU A 27 -9.86 24.88 4.77
N ARG A 28 -9.58 26.06 4.21
CA ARG A 28 -8.35 26.79 4.51
C ARG A 28 -8.27 27.21 5.98
N ARG A 29 -9.42 27.49 6.62
CA ARG A 29 -9.50 27.79 8.06
C ARG A 29 -9.29 26.56 8.93
N GLY A 30 -9.79 25.39 8.54
CA GLY A 30 -9.58 24.12 9.25
C GLY A 30 -8.12 23.64 9.23
N ALA A 31 -7.40 23.90 8.14
CA ALA A 31 -5.98 23.54 8.00
C ALA A 31 -5.06 24.43 8.87
N ALA A 32 -5.39 25.70 9.07
CA ALA A 32 -4.59 26.62 9.89
C ALA A 32 -4.68 26.28 11.39
N ALA A 33 -5.83 25.82 11.87
CA ALA A 33 -6.04 25.47 13.28
C ALA A 33 -5.19 24.26 13.73
N ARG A 34 -4.84 23.34 12.83
CA ARG A 34 -4.01 22.17 13.15
C ARG A 34 -2.52 22.48 13.32
N ARG A 35 -2.05 23.64 12.87
CA ARG A 35 -0.63 24.03 12.94
C ARG A 35 -0.22 24.68 14.27
N PHE A 36 -1.17 25.00 15.15
CA PHE A 36 -0.89 25.67 16.42
C PHE A 36 -1.14 24.81 17.67
N GLY A 37 -1.51 23.53 17.51
CA GLY A 37 -1.89 22.65 18.63
C GLY A 37 -0.78 21.79 19.24
N LEU A 38 0.48 21.89 18.78
CA LEU A 38 1.59 21.08 19.29
C LEU A 38 2.61 21.92 20.05
N ALA A 39 2.15 22.61 21.10
CA ALA A 39 3.03 23.20 22.10
C ALA A 39 2.43 22.99 23.50
N SER A 40 3.23 22.35 24.39
CA SER A 40 3.02 22.08 25.83
C SER A 40 1.99 20.98 26.15
N THR A 41 2.32 19.83 26.73
CA THR A 41 2.91 19.52 28.06
C THR A 41 3.20 17.99 28.05
N GLY A 42 4.35 17.43 28.48
CA GLY A 42 4.92 17.44 29.82
C GLY A 42 4.37 16.26 30.64
N GLY A 43 5.16 15.20 30.92
CA GLY A 43 4.77 14.19 31.91
C GLY A 43 5.47 12.82 31.85
N LEU A 44 6.53 12.66 32.63
CA LEU A 44 7.18 11.40 33.03
C LEU A 44 6.22 10.45 33.77
N ALA A 45 6.39 9.13 33.57
CA ALA A 45 6.24 8.14 34.65
C ALA A 45 6.94 6.80 34.28
N LEU A 46 8.16 6.64 34.81
CA LEU A 46 8.76 5.36 35.16
C LEU A 46 7.87 4.65 36.19
N LEU A 47 7.68 3.33 36.08
CA LEU A 47 7.57 2.44 37.24
C LEU A 47 7.78 0.98 36.84
N ALA A 48 8.91 0.44 37.30
CA ALA A 48 9.19 -0.99 37.40
C ALA A 48 8.54 -1.53 38.68
N VAL A 49 7.92 -2.71 38.62
CA VAL A 49 7.64 -3.56 39.79
C VAL A 49 7.85 -5.01 39.38
N GLY A 50 8.81 -5.67 40.02
CA GLY A 50 8.96 -7.12 40.04
C GLY A 50 8.51 -7.71 41.38
N ALA A 51 8.17 -9.00 41.38
CA ALA A 51 8.17 -9.95 42.50
C ALA A 51 7.77 -11.31 41.89
N LEU A 52 8.66 -12.29 41.70
CA LEU A 52 9.23 -13.22 42.69
C LEU A 52 8.20 -13.73 43.72
N VAL A 53 7.63 -14.91 43.44
CA VAL A 53 7.02 -15.77 44.47
C VAL A 53 7.68 -17.15 44.37
N LEU A 54 8.57 -17.40 45.33
CA LEU A 54 9.03 -18.73 45.72
C LEU A 54 7.97 -19.35 46.65
N GLY A 55 7.42 -20.49 46.26
CA GLY A 55 6.55 -21.30 47.11
C GLY A 55 7.07 -22.73 47.18
N GLN A 56 7.82 -23.05 48.24
CA GLN A 56 8.12 -24.41 48.66
C GLN A 56 6.92 -24.98 49.43
N GLY A 57 6.49 -26.20 49.08
CA GLY A 57 5.44 -26.94 49.79
C GLY A 57 5.45 -28.42 49.41
N LEU A 58 5.63 -29.28 50.41
CA LEU A 58 5.92 -30.71 50.40
C LEU A 58 4.83 -31.64 49.83
N ALA A 59 5.31 -32.81 49.38
CA ALA A 59 4.70 -34.14 49.46
C ALA A 59 3.62 -34.55 48.44
N GLY A 60 4.03 -35.44 47.54
CA GLY A 60 3.17 -36.32 46.76
C GLY A 60 3.98 -36.93 45.63
N ALA A 61 4.38 -38.19 45.76
CA ALA A 61 5.10 -38.92 44.71
C ALA A 61 4.12 -39.45 43.66
N PRO A 62 4.29 -39.14 42.36
CA PRO A 62 3.75 -39.94 41.28
C PRO A 62 4.89 -40.57 40.45
N THR A 63 4.67 -41.83 40.12
CA THR A 63 5.41 -42.67 39.17
C THR A 63 5.89 -41.91 37.90
N PRO A 64 7.13 -42.12 37.43
CA PRO A 64 7.60 -41.51 36.20
C PRO A 64 6.93 -42.17 35.00
N THR A 65 5.93 -41.48 34.44
CA THR A 65 5.45 -41.76 33.07
C THR A 65 6.33 -40.95 32.13
N THR A 66 7.10 -41.61 31.28
CA THR A 66 7.87 -40.98 30.20
C THR A 66 6.91 -40.34 29.19
N VAL A 67 6.69 -39.04 29.32
CA VAL A 67 6.05 -38.22 28.29
C VAL A 67 7.11 -37.86 27.25
N PRO A 68 6.86 -38.03 25.94
CA PRO A 68 7.79 -37.57 24.92
C PRO A 68 8.00 -36.06 25.07
N ALA A 69 9.26 -35.65 25.13
CA ALA A 69 9.65 -34.25 25.15
C ALA A 69 9.00 -33.53 23.96
N THR A 70 7.99 -32.71 24.27
CA THR A 70 7.49 -31.73 23.32
C THR A 70 8.64 -30.76 23.15
N SER A 71 9.23 -30.71 21.96
CA SER A 71 10.27 -29.75 21.64
C SER A 71 9.79 -28.37 22.06
N ASP A 72 10.57 -27.71 22.92
CA ASP A 72 10.53 -26.26 23.07
C ASP A 72 10.73 -25.69 21.67
N ALA A 73 9.63 -25.35 21.02
CA ALA A 73 9.65 -24.50 19.85
C ALA A 73 10.10 -23.14 20.36
N THR A 74 11.41 -22.88 20.31
CA THR A 74 11.97 -21.54 20.43
C THR A 74 11.07 -20.61 19.63
N PRO A 75 10.42 -19.61 20.24
CA PRO A 75 9.57 -18.70 19.50
C PRO A 75 10.43 -18.10 18.40
N ALA A 76 10.09 -18.41 17.15
CA ALA A 76 10.77 -17.84 16.00
C ALA A 76 10.72 -16.33 16.20
N VAL A 77 11.90 -15.73 16.43
CA VAL A 77 12.03 -14.28 16.54
C VAL A 77 11.37 -13.72 15.30
N THR A 78 10.20 -13.12 15.48
CA THR A 78 9.39 -12.64 14.38
C THR A 78 10.10 -11.38 13.90
N ASP A 79 10.97 -11.55 12.90
CA ASP A 79 11.78 -10.49 12.32
C ASP A 79 10.87 -9.56 11.49
N GLY A 80 10.04 -8.79 12.21
CA GLY A 80 9.07 -7.84 11.71
C GLY A 80 9.33 -6.43 12.23
N PHE A 81 8.52 -5.48 11.80
CA PHE A 81 8.66 -4.07 12.15
C PHE A 81 7.31 -3.35 12.23
N ARG A 82 7.25 -2.32 13.07
CA ARG A 82 6.12 -1.37 13.11
C ARG A 82 6.31 -0.31 12.04
N LEU A 83 5.23 0.10 11.36
CA LEU A 83 5.30 1.28 10.49
C LEU A 83 5.02 2.54 11.31
N VAL A 84 6.07 3.32 11.50
CA VAL A 84 6.08 4.62 12.18
C VAL A 84 6.26 5.75 11.17
N TYR A 85 5.66 6.90 11.46
CA TYR A 85 5.70 8.08 10.58
C TYR A 85 5.47 9.39 11.35
N ALA A 86 5.77 9.44 12.65
CA ALA A 86 5.59 10.66 13.43
C ALA A 86 6.62 11.73 13.04
N THR A 87 7.82 11.30 12.62
CA THR A 87 8.86 12.16 12.04
C THR A 87 9.21 11.75 10.60
N PRO A 88 9.79 12.65 9.79
CA PRO A 88 10.29 12.31 8.46
C PRO A 88 11.31 11.16 8.47
N GLU A 89 12.17 11.10 9.48
CA GLU A 89 13.22 10.08 9.62
C GLU A 89 12.61 8.70 9.88
N GLU A 90 11.65 8.63 10.78
CA GLU A 90 10.88 7.41 11.08
C GLU A 90 10.10 6.94 9.85
N ALA A 91 9.44 7.87 9.15
CA ALA A 91 8.70 7.56 7.95
C ALA A 91 9.61 7.02 6.84
N ALA A 92 10.79 7.63 6.65
CA ALA A 92 11.79 7.15 5.70
C ALA A 92 12.34 5.77 6.09
N GLN A 93 12.52 5.49 7.38
CA GLN A 93 12.95 4.17 7.85
C GLN A 93 11.88 3.10 7.58
N SER A 94 10.61 3.37 7.90
CA SER A 94 9.49 2.48 7.60
C SER A 94 9.39 2.22 6.09
N ALA A 95 9.51 3.26 5.26
CA ALA A 95 9.47 3.14 3.81
C ALA A 95 10.63 2.29 3.25
N ARG A 96 11.86 2.44 3.79
CA ARG A 96 13.00 1.58 3.43
C ARG A 96 12.75 0.12 3.79
N ARG A 97 12.19 -0.16 4.96
CA ARG A 97 11.84 -1.53 5.39
C ARG A 97 10.79 -2.17 4.48
N ILE A 98 9.70 -1.45 4.17
CA ILE A 98 8.69 -1.91 3.22
C ILE A 98 9.32 -2.17 1.85
N SER A 99 10.20 -1.29 1.36
CA SER A 99 10.88 -1.47 0.07
C SER A 99 11.72 -2.75 0.03
N ALA A 100 12.48 -3.01 1.10
CA ALA A 100 13.32 -4.21 1.20
C ALA A 100 12.47 -5.50 1.27
N GLU A 101 11.38 -5.50 2.03
CA GLU A 101 10.47 -6.65 2.08
C GLU A 101 9.74 -6.87 0.76
N LEU A 102 9.32 -5.80 0.08
CA LEU A 102 8.68 -5.89 -1.22
C LEU A 102 9.63 -6.52 -2.26
N ASP A 103 10.89 -6.07 -2.33
CA ASP A 103 11.87 -6.66 -3.25
C ASP A 103 12.13 -8.14 -2.95
N ARG A 104 12.30 -8.49 -1.67
CA ARG A 104 12.49 -9.88 -1.23
C ARG A 104 11.28 -10.75 -1.59
N ALA A 105 10.07 -10.27 -1.32
CA ALA A 105 8.83 -10.97 -1.60
C ALA A 105 8.63 -11.19 -3.11
N VAL A 106 8.94 -10.17 -3.93
CA VAL A 106 8.86 -10.28 -5.39
C VAL A 106 9.91 -11.26 -5.92
N LEU A 107 11.14 -11.23 -5.40
CA LEU A 107 12.17 -12.21 -5.73
C LEU A 107 11.73 -13.65 -5.43
N ALA A 108 11.08 -13.87 -4.29
CA ALA A 108 10.57 -15.20 -3.93
C ALA A 108 9.42 -15.65 -4.85
N ALA A 109 8.47 -14.76 -5.17
CA ALA A 109 7.27 -15.10 -5.94
C ALA A 109 7.50 -15.19 -7.46
N ALA A 110 8.50 -14.46 -7.98
CA ALA A 110 8.82 -14.43 -9.40
C ALA A 110 10.34 -14.39 -9.60
N PRO A 111 11.08 -15.50 -9.41
CA PRO A 111 12.55 -15.50 -9.43
C PRO A 111 13.17 -14.94 -10.72
N ASP A 112 12.46 -15.06 -11.85
CA ASP A 112 12.84 -14.57 -13.17
C ASP A 112 12.60 -13.06 -13.38
N ARG A 113 12.10 -12.35 -12.37
CA ARG A 113 11.77 -10.91 -12.48
C ARG A 113 12.97 -10.06 -12.89
N GLN A 114 12.67 -9.02 -13.64
CA GLN A 114 13.59 -7.91 -13.92
C GLN A 114 12.91 -6.60 -13.54
N TRP A 115 13.62 -5.78 -12.76
CA TRP A 115 13.21 -4.40 -12.50
C TRP A 115 13.51 -3.55 -13.71
N LEU A 116 12.49 -2.82 -14.18
CA LEU A 116 12.59 -1.91 -15.31
C LEU A 116 12.60 -0.48 -14.81
N PHE A 117 13.45 0.35 -15.43
CA PHE A 117 13.42 1.78 -15.22
C PHE A 117 12.01 2.31 -15.46
N PHE A 118 11.46 3.00 -14.46
CA PHE A 118 10.17 3.65 -14.59
C PHE A 118 10.36 4.99 -15.32
N PRO A 119 9.95 5.11 -16.58
CA PRO A 119 10.43 6.21 -17.39
C PRO A 119 9.67 7.49 -17.03
N SER A 120 10.41 8.56 -16.80
CA SER A 120 9.89 9.82 -16.25
C SER A 120 9.42 10.76 -17.36
N ALA A 121 9.94 10.55 -18.57
CA ALA A 121 9.56 11.26 -19.78
C ALA A 121 9.12 10.29 -20.90
N PRO A 122 8.32 10.78 -21.87
CA PRO A 122 8.03 10.03 -23.09
C PRO A 122 9.34 9.73 -23.85
N GLY A 123 9.54 8.50 -24.30
CA GLY A 123 10.71 8.10 -25.08
C GLY A 123 11.91 7.62 -24.26
N ASP A 124 11.88 7.75 -22.93
CA ASP A 124 12.85 7.13 -22.06
C ASP A 124 12.82 5.60 -22.23
N PRO A 125 13.98 4.93 -22.42
CA PRO A 125 14.01 3.52 -22.71
C PRO A 125 13.60 2.69 -21.50
N GLN A 126 12.71 1.71 -21.72
CA GLN A 126 12.37 0.69 -20.73
C GLN A 126 13.44 -0.40 -20.68
N GLN A 127 14.59 -0.04 -20.10
CA GLN A 127 15.69 -0.97 -19.88
C GLN A 127 15.62 -1.52 -18.45
N PRO A 128 16.05 -2.77 -18.24
CA PRO A 128 16.32 -3.27 -16.91
C PRO A 128 17.32 -2.35 -16.20
N ASP A 129 16.94 -1.82 -15.04
CA ASP A 129 17.83 -1.02 -14.20
C ASP A 129 18.24 -1.77 -12.93
N GLY A 130 17.61 -2.91 -12.67
CA GLY A 130 17.83 -3.73 -11.47
C GLY A 130 17.37 -3.05 -10.18
N LYS A 131 16.66 -1.91 -10.25
CA LYS A 131 16.28 -1.13 -9.08
C LYS A 131 14.85 -1.46 -8.65
N PRO A 132 14.66 -2.07 -7.47
CA PRO A 132 13.32 -2.32 -6.95
C PRO A 132 12.54 -1.02 -6.72
N PRO A 133 11.20 -1.11 -6.60
CA PRO A 133 10.38 0.01 -6.21
C PRO A 133 10.87 0.63 -4.90
N VAL A 134 11.14 1.94 -4.95
CA VAL A 134 11.42 2.74 -3.77
C VAL A 134 10.10 3.20 -3.18
N VAL A 135 9.70 2.61 -2.06
CA VAL A 135 8.57 3.09 -1.27
C VAL A 135 8.96 4.38 -0.58
N ARG A 136 8.03 5.34 -0.56
CA ARG A 136 8.17 6.63 0.10
C ARG A 136 6.98 6.88 1.00
N PHE A 137 7.20 7.65 2.05
CA PHE A 137 6.11 8.26 2.79
C PHE A 137 5.45 9.35 1.93
N VAL A 138 4.13 9.41 1.98
CA VAL A 138 3.30 10.35 1.23
C VAL A 138 2.79 11.39 2.22
N ASP A 139 3.44 12.56 2.23
CA ASP A 139 3.20 13.65 3.19
C ASP A 139 1.84 14.33 2.97
N LYS A 140 1.35 14.31 1.74
CA LYS A 140 0.07 14.89 1.33
C LYS A 140 -0.81 13.80 0.76
N PRO A 141 -2.05 13.66 1.26
CA PRO A 141 -2.99 12.71 0.66
C PRO A 141 -3.11 13.00 -0.83
N VAL A 142 -2.85 11.99 -1.65
CA VAL A 142 -3.08 12.08 -3.08
C VAL A 142 -4.60 12.13 -3.27
N ALA A 143 -5.13 13.32 -3.53
CA ALA A 143 -6.56 13.56 -3.75
C ALA A 143 -7.02 13.04 -5.12
N ASN A 144 -6.72 11.78 -5.44
CA ASN A 144 -7.34 11.04 -6.54
C ASN A 144 -8.62 10.32 -6.09
N GLY A 145 -9.24 10.83 -5.02
CA GLY A 145 -10.64 10.56 -4.68
C GLY A 145 -10.94 9.21 -4.05
N GLU A 146 -10.26 8.81 -2.96
CA GLU A 146 -10.94 8.27 -1.75
C GLU A 146 -10.01 7.68 -0.67
N GLU A 147 -8.75 7.31 -0.96
CA GLU A 147 -7.86 6.73 0.06
C GLU A 147 -6.61 7.57 0.36
N LEU A 148 -6.42 7.85 1.65
CA LEU A 148 -5.20 8.48 2.16
C LEU A 148 -4.05 7.46 2.11
N GLN A 149 -3.19 7.57 1.12
CA GLN A 149 -1.98 6.74 1.05
C GLN A 149 -0.93 7.29 2.02
N LEU A 150 -0.45 6.45 2.95
CA LEU A 150 0.63 6.78 3.89
C LEU A 150 2.00 6.44 3.29
N PHE A 151 2.10 5.26 2.70
CA PHE A 151 3.30 4.80 2.00
C PHE A 151 2.92 4.42 0.58
N ALA A 152 3.73 4.78 -0.40
CA ALA A 152 3.51 4.40 -1.78
C ALA A 152 4.85 4.15 -2.48
N GLY A 153 4.89 3.12 -3.32
CA GLY A 153 6.03 2.79 -4.15
C GLY A 153 5.58 2.20 -5.47
N ARG A 154 6.41 2.40 -6.51
CA ARG A 154 6.11 1.92 -7.85
C ARG A 154 7.38 1.68 -8.63
N SER A 155 7.38 0.63 -9.45
CA SER A 155 8.43 0.38 -10.44
C SER A 155 7.88 -0.34 -11.66
N GLY A 156 8.65 -0.35 -12.74
CA GLY A 156 8.41 -1.23 -13.86
C GLY A 156 8.89 -2.64 -13.52
N ILE A 157 8.18 -3.66 -13.99
CA ILE A 157 8.57 -5.05 -13.77
C ILE A 157 8.39 -5.85 -15.06
N ALA A 158 9.31 -6.77 -15.32
CA ALA A 158 9.15 -7.82 -16.30
C ALA A 158 9.26 -9.20 -15.65
N SER A 159 8.45 -10.16 -16.09
CA SER A 159 8.53 -11.58 -15.70
C SER A 159 7.77 -12.41 -16.74
N GLY A 160 8.26 -13.62 -17.04
CA GLY A 160 7.68 -14.49 -18.06
C GLY A 160 7.55 -13.84 -19.44
N GLY A 161 8.53 -13.02 -19.84
CA GLY A 161 8.52 -12.28 -21.12
C GLY A 161 7.54 -11.11 -21.20
N ARG A 162 6.74 -10.87 -20.15
CA ARG A 162 5.76 -9.78 -20.08
C ARG A 162 6.31 -8.59 -19.33
N LYS A 163 5.86 -7.39 -19.67
CA LYS A 163 6.26 -6.13 -19.01
C LYS A 163 5.06 -5.42 -18.38
N GLY A 164 5.28 -4.63 -17.35
CA GLY A 164 4.20 -3.91 -16.70
C GLY A 164 4.69 -2.98 -15.61
N SER A 165 3.79 -2.57 -14.73
CA SER A 165 4.18 -1.85 -13.52
C SER A 165 3.60 -2.50 -12.29
N LEU A 166 4.43 -2.63 -11.25
CA LEU A 166 4.05 -3.04 -9.91
C LEU A 166 3.98 -1.79 -9.03
N SER A 167 2.89 -1.62 -8.30
CA SER A 167 2.74 -0.60 -7.28
C SER A 167 2.30 -1.21 -5.96
N LEU A 168 2.72 -0.57 -4.88
CA LEU A 168 2.31 -0.89 -3.52
C LEU A 168 1.89 0.42 -2.86
N TYR A 169 0.83 0.38 -2.06
CA TYR A 169 0.55 1.43 -1.10
C TYR A 169 0.00 0.88 0.21
N VAL A 170 0.19 1.65 1.28
CA VAL A 170 -0.41 1.39 2.59
C VAL A 170 -1.35 2.54 2.91
N ALA A 171 -2.57 2.24 3.29
CA ALA A 171 -3.60 3.21 3.64
C ALA A 171 -4.22 2.88 5.00
N PRO A 172 -4.75 3.87 5.74
CA PRO A 172 -5.65 3.61 6.85
C PRO A 172 -6.84 2.78 6.36
N HIS A 173 -7.28 1.82 7.16
CA HIS A 173 -8.52 1.12 6.86
C HIS A 173 -9.69 2.10 7.04
N ALA A 174 -10.33 2.49 5.93
CA ALA A 174 -11.52 3.32 5.99
C ALA A 174 -12.66 2.55 6.64
N VAL A 175 -13.46 3.23 7.47
CA VAL A 175 -14.64 2.65 8.12
C VAL A 175 -15.69 2.38 7.03
N GLY A 176 -15.70 1.17 6.47
CA GLY A 176 -16.57 0.82 5.34
C GLY A 176 -16.69 -0.69 5.02
N GLY A 177 -16.12 -1.56 5.86
CA GLY A 177 -16.08 -3.01 5.62
C GLY A 177 -14.69 -3.49 5.20
N PRO A 178 -14.41 -4.81 5.27
CA PRO A 178 -13.10 -5.35 4.97
C PRO A 178 -12.68 -5.00 3.54
N PRO A 179 -11.38 -4.81 3.28
CA PRO A 179 -10.91 -4.54 1.92
C PRO A 179 -11.27 -5.72 1.02
N VAL A 180 -11.67 -5.44 -0.22
CA VAL A 180 -11.90 -6.51 -1.21
C VAL A 180 -10.57 -7.22 -1.46
N PRO A 181 -10.44 -8.52 -1.13
CA PRO A 181 -9.14 -9.19 -1.09
C PRO A 181 -8.44 -9.20 -2.45
N VAL A 182 -9.19 -9.44 -3.51
CA VAL A 182 -8.68 -9.48 -4.88
C VAL A 182 -9.64 -8.78 -5.82
N THR A 183 -9.13 -7.88 -6.64
CA THR A 183 -9.87 -7.25 -7.74
C THR A 183 -9.10 -7.45 -9.03
N THR A 184 -9.78 -7.95 -10.07
CA THR A 184 -9.26 -7.96 -11.43
C THR A 184 -10.09 -7.02 -12.27
N ARG A 185 -9.43 -6.05 -12.92
CA ARG A 185 -10.08 -5.09 -13.79
C ARG A 185 -9.52 -5.23 -15.20
N ARG A 186 -10.43 -5.38 -16.16
CA ARG A 186 -10.13 -5.45 -17.59
C ARG A 186 -10.94 -4.36 -18.28
N ASP A 187 -10.26 -3.32 -18.76
CA ASP A 187 -10.87 -2.23 -19.53
C ASP A 187 -10.40 -2.32 -20.98
N GLU A 188 -11.33 -2.44 -21.91
CA GLU A 188 -11.05 -2.34 -23.34
C GLU A 188 -10.95 -0.85 -23.72
N SER A 189 -9.82 -0.46 -24.29
CA SER A 189 -9.57 0.89 -24.79
C SER A 189 -9.60 0.91 -26.31
N ALA A 190 -10.27 1.90 -26.88
CA ALA A 190 -10.29 2.11 -28.33
C ALA A 190 -8.96 2.72 -28.81
N PRO A 191 -8.31 2.20 -29.88
CA PRO A 191 -8.67 1.05 -30.73
C PRO A 191 -7.86 -0.22 -30.34
N GLY A 192 -8.52 -1.20 -29.70
CA GLY A 192 -8.01 -2.58 -29.56
C GLY A 192 -7.06 -2.87 -28.38
N GLY A 193 -6.92 -1.94 -27.43
CA GLY A 193 -6.00 -2.10 -26.32
C GLY A 193 -6.66 -2.61 -25.04
N VAL A 194 -6.27 -3.77 -24.51
CA VAL A 194 -6.80 -4.27 -23.22
C VAL A 194 -5.95 -3.77 -22.06
N TYR A 195 -6.50 -2.91 -21.22
CA TYR A 195 -5.90 -2.58 -19.92
C TYR A 195 -6.31 -3.64 -18.90
N LEU A 196 -5.35 -4.39 -18.39
CA LEU A 196 -5.55 -5.40 -17.36
C LEU A 196 -4.77 -5.02 -16.11
N SER A 197 -5.44 -5.07 -14.96
CA SER A 197 -4.81 -4.94 -13.66
C SER A 197 -5.35 -5.96 -12.67
N HIS A 198 -4.44 -6.51 -11.86
CA HIS A 198 -4.78 -7.25 -10.65
C HIS A 198 -4.39 -6.41 -9.44
N THR A 199 -5.28 -6.35 -8.46
CA THR A 199 -5.07 -5.68 -7.18
C THR A 199 -5.36 -6.68 -6.08
N VAL A 200 -4.44 -6.80 -5.13
CA VAL A 200 -4.61 -7.58 -3.91
C VAL A 200 -4.57 -6.63 -2.71
N SER A 201 -5.49 -6.80 -1.78
CA SER A 201 -5.58 -6.02 -0.55
C SER A 201 -5.53 -6.94 0.67
N VAL A 202 -4.65 -6.64 1.62
CA VAL A 202 -4.45 -7.44 2.84
C VAL A 202 -4.48 -6.52 4.06
N MET A 203 -5.17 -6.95 5.12
CA MET A 203 -5.13 -6.26 6.41
C MET A 203 -3.78 -6.47 7.10
N LEU A 204 -3.15 -5.38 7.53
CA LEU A 204 -1.93 -5.40 8.33
C LEU A 204 -2.27 -5.60 9.82
N ALA A 205 -1.31 -6.10 10.60
CA ALA A 205 -1.50 -6.38 12.03
C ALA A 205 -1.85 -5.13 12.85
N ASP A 206 -1.41 -3.96 12.39
CA ASP A 206 -1.69 -2.64 12.99
C ASP A 206 -3.03 -2.02 12.56
N GLY A 207 -3.86 -2.75 11.81
CA GLY A 207 -5.18 -2.32 11.37
C GLY A 207 -5.20 -1.46 10.09
N ARG A 208 -4.06 -1.26 9.43
CA ARG A 208 -4.00 -0.63 8.10
C ARG A 208 -4.26 -1.64 6.98
N VAL A 209 -4.46 -1.13 5.76
CA VAL A 209 -4.56 -1.97 4.55
C VAL A 209 -3.29 -1.82 3.72
N LEU A 210 -2.68 -2.94 3.37
CA LEU A 210 -1.68 -3.04 2.34
C LEU A 210 -2.36 -3.37 1.02
N VAL A 211 -2.08 -2.60 -0.03
CA VAL A 211 -2.56 -2.87 -1.38
C VAL A 211 -1.37 -3.03 -2.30
N VAL A 212 -1.35 -4.13 -3.05
CA VAL A 212 -0.36 -4.41 -4.09
C VAL A 212 -1.10 -4.57 -5.40
N ALA A 213 -0.68 -3.85 -6.43
CA ALA A 213 -1.31 -3.87 -7.74
C ALA A 213 -0.28 -4.05 -8.85
N VAL A 214 -0.63 -4.86 -9.84
CA VAL A 214 0.15 -5.05 -11.07
C VAL A 214 -0.70 -4.69 -12.28
N HIS A 215 -0.07 -4.02 -13.23
CA HIS A 215 -0.69 -3.54 -14.45
C HIS A 215 0.07 -4.07 -15.66
N ASN A 216 -0.64 -4.52 -16.70
CA ASN A 216 -0.07 -4.99 -17.97
C ASN A 216 0.52 -3.86 -18.85
N ARG A 217 0.42 -2.62 -18.37
CA ARG A 217 1.02 -1.43 -18.94
C ARG A 217 1.55 -0.55 -17.83
N SER A 218 2.42 0.39 -18.19
CA SER A 218 2.64 1.52 -17.30
C SER A 218 1.50 2.54 -17.44
N TYR A 219 1.08 3.08 -16.29
CA TYR A 219 0.00 4.07 -16.14
C TYR A 219 0.19 5.34 -16.95
N THR A 220 1.43 5.75 -17.24
CA THR A 220 1.61 6.86 -18.18
C THR A 220 1.41 6.27 -19.57
N ARG A 221 0.39 6.75 -20.30
CA ARG A 221 -0.03 6.26 -21.63
C ARG A 221 1.07 6.30 -22.70
N LYS A 222 2.30 6.64 -22.32
CA LYS A 222 3.44 6.94 -23.16
C LYS A 222 4.55 5.87 -23.08
N LEU A 223 4.27 4.74 -22.41
CA LEU A 223 5.32 3.82 -21.96
C LEU A 223 5.23 2.39 -22.50
N ALA A 224 4.09 1.88 -22.97
CA ALA A 224 4.04 0.53 -23.53
C ALA A 224 3.72 0.59 -25.02
N PRO A 225 4.61 0.08 -25.90
CA PRO A 225 4.39 0.12 -27.36
C PRO A 225 3.27 -0.81 -27.86
N ALA A 226 2.72 -1.71 -27.02
CA ALA A 226 1.49 -2.46 -27.30
C ALA A 226 0.82 -2.95 -26.00
N PHE A 227 -0.50 -3.09 -26.01
CA PHE A 227 -1.25 -3.73 -24.93
C PHE A 227 -0.92 -5.23 -24.92
N GLN A 228 -0.64 -5.80 -23.74
CA GLN A 228 -0.45 -7.23 -23.55
C GLN A 228 -1.73 -7.84 -23.01
N GLU A 229 -2.06 -9.08 -23.35
CA GLU A 229 -3.29 -9.72 -22.85
C GLU A 229 -3.23 -10.02 -21.35
N GLU A 230 -2.03 -10.17 -20.80
CA GLU A 230 -1.79 -10.56 -19.41
C GLU A 230 -0.83 -9.59 -18.70
N THR A 231 -0.92 -9.54 -17.37
CA THR A 231 0.03 -8.83 -16.50
C THR A 231 1.33 -9.64 -16.35
N PRO A 232 2.47 -9.01 -15.98
CA PRO A 232 3.72 -9.71 -15.73
C PRO A 232 3.69 -10.63 -14.50
N LEU A 233 2.76 -10.41 -13.56
CA LEU A 233 2.56 -11.26 -12.39
C LEU A 233 1.11 -11.75 -12.37
N SER A 234 0.93 -13.02 -12.01
CA SER A 234 -0.39 -13.61 -11.75
C SER A 234 -0.98 -13.11 -10.43
N VAL A 235 -2.29 -13.31 -10.25
CA VAL A 235 -2.98 -13.04 -8.96
C VAL A 235 -2.34 -13.81 -7.81
N ALA A 236 -2.00 -15.09 -8.00
CA ALA A 236 -1.40 -15.93 -6.96
C ALA A 236 -0.02 -15.40 -6.52
N GLN A 237 0.81 -14.95 -7.47
CA GLN A 237 2.09 -14.32 -7.16
C GLN A 237 1.88 -12.99 -6.41
N LEU A 238 0.91 -12.19 -6.84
CA LEU A 238 0.58 -10.92 -6.19
C LEU A 238 0.09 -11.12 -4.75
N GLN A 239 -0.71 -12.16 -4.51
CA GLN A 239 -1.18 -12.56 -3.20
C GLN A 239 0.00 -12.99 -2.31
N ALA A 240 0.87 -13.87 -2.81
CA ALA A 240 2.05 -14.30 -2.07
C ALA A 240 2.98 -13.12 -1.71
N ILE A 241 3.12 -12.14 -2.61
CA ILE A 241 3.86 -10.89 -2.32
C ILE A 241 3.20 -10.10 -1.21
N ALA A 242 1.88 -9.87 -1.30
CA ALA A 242 1.14 -9.11 -0.30
C ALA A 242 1.19 -9.76 1.08
N ASP A 243 0.99 -11.08 1.16
CA ASP A 243 1.03 -11.85 2.41
C ASP A 243 2.42 -11.83 3.04
N ALA A 244 3.48 -11.99 2.23
CA ALA A 244 4.85 -11.94 2.71
C ALA A 244 5.23 -10.57 3.30
N VAL A 245 4.79 -9.48 2.66
CA VAL A 245 5.01 -8.12 3.20
C VAL A 245 4.15 -7.89 4.44
N ALA A 246 2.88 -8.30 4.43
CA ALA A 246 1.97 -8.13 5.56
C ALA A 246 2.45 -8.88 6.81
N ALA A 247 2.98 -10.09 6.65
CA ALA A 247 3.54 -10.90 7.74
C ALA A 247 4.75 -10.23 8.45
N LYS A 248 5.36 -9.23 7.81
CA LYS A 248 6.48 -8.46 8.39
C LYS A 248 6.03 -7.23 9.16
N VAL A 249 4.78 -6.81 9.03
CA VAL A 249 4.26 -5.65 9.74
C VAL A 249 3.68 -6.07 11.08
N LEU A 250 4.17 -5.47 12.16
CA LEU A 250 3.70 -5.70 13.52
C LEU A 250 2.67 -4.66 13.95
N ALA A 251 1.78 -5.05 14.85
CA ALA A 251 0.84 -4.17 15.55
C ALA A 251 1.54 -3.10 16.40
#